data_AF-A0A957NJH1-F1
#
_entry.id   AF-A0A957NJH1-F1
#
_cell.length_a   1.000
_cell.length_b   1.000
_cell.length_c   1.000
_cell.angle_alpha   90.00
_cell.angle_beta   90.00
_cell.angle_gamma   90.00
#
_symmetry.space_group_name_H-M   'P 1'
#
loop_
_entity.id
_entity.type
_entity.pdbx_description
1 polymer ?
#
loop_
_entity_poly.entity_id
_entity_poly.type
_entity_poly.pdbx_seq_one_letter_code
_entity_poly.pdbx_strand_id
1 'polypeptide(L)'
;MVILFTTEPTISKGSTMSANELYFRTATDLARAIRAKELSAVEVMEAHLAQIDRVNPTVNAVVTLDPALARAGAKAADDAIARGDKVGPLHGLPVAHKDLVETKGIRTTKGSPLFKDFVPDFNALIIDRLQGAGAVTIGKTNTPEFGAGSQTFNPVFGATRNPHDLSKTCGGSSGGAAVSLATHMLPIADGSDTGGSLRNPASFCGVVGFRTAPGRVSRAPTGTAWNTLSVVGPMARTAEDTALFLSAMAGPDPRIPLSIQEPGSIFARPLDRSFKGVRVGWCSKLFDLPFDRNVVDVFHAQR
;
A
#
# COMPACT_ATOMS: atom_id res chain seq x y z
N MET A 1 -8.62 6.64 23.97
CA MET A 1 -9.69 5.63 23.85
C MET A 1 -10.19 5.68 22.41
N VAL A 2 -9.63 4.83 21.54
CA VAL A 2 -10.09 4.71 20.15
C VAL A 2 -11.26 3.73 20.19
N ILE A 3 -12.46 4.24 19.96
CA ILE A 3 -13.66 3.40 19.83
C ILE A 3 -13.59 2.78 18.43
N LEU A 4 -13.18 1.53 18.35
CA LEU A 4 -13.40 0.68 17.18
C LEU A 4 -14.88 0.33 17.17
N PHE A 5 -15.66 0.94 16.26
CA PHE A 5 -16.99 0.45 15.96
C PHE A 5 -16.86 -0.84 15.15
N THR A 6 -16.87 -1.99 15.83
CA THR A 6 -17.16 -3.28 15.20
C THR A 6 -18.65 -3.50 15.26
N THR A 7 -19.37 -3.05 14.25
CA THR A 7 -20.71 -3.58 13.97
C THR A 7 -20.59 -4.40 12.70
N GLU A 8 -20.52 -5.72 12.85
CA GLU A 8 -20.74 -6.64 11.73
C GLU A 8 -22.19 -6.48 11.26
N PRO A 9 -22.47 -6.10 10.01
CA PRO A 9 -23.82 -6.14 9.49
C PRO A 9 -24.19 -7.60 9.25
N THR A 10 -25.27 -8.06 9.89
CA THR A 10 -25.95 -9.30 9.52
C THR A 10 -26.40 -9.23 8.05
N ILE A 11 -25.81 -10.08 7.20
CA ILE A 11 -26.08 -10.12 5.76
C ILE A 11 -27.44 -10.77 5.51
N SER A 12 -28.41 -9.97 5.08
CA SER A 12 -29.63 -10.43 4.41
C SER A 12 -29.29 -10.82 2.96
N LYS A 13 -29.59 -12.06 2.56
CA LYS A 13 -29.49 -12.51 1.16
C LYS A 13 -30.52 -11.74 0.32
N GLY A 14 -30.05 -10.74 -0.44
CA GLY A 14 -30.87 -10.04 -1.43
C GLY A 14 -30.65 -8.53 -1.58
N SER A 15 -29.82 -7.89 -0.75
CA SER A 15 -29.45 -6.47 -0.89
C SER A 15 -28.21 -6.32 -1.75
N THR A 16 -28.25 -5.49 -2.80
CA THR A 16 -27.05 -4.93 -3.42
C THR A 16 -26.20 -4.28 -2.33
N MET A 17 -24.97 -4.75 -2.12
CA MET A 17 -24.09 -4.12 -1.14
C MET A 17 -23.88 -2.65 -1.51
N SER A 18 -23.93 -1.78 -0.52
CA SER A 18 -23.68 -0.35 -0.77
C SER A 18 -22.21 -0.15 -1.15
N ALA A 19 -21.91 0.84 -1.97
CA ALA A 19 -20.52 1.18 -2.33
C ALA A 19 -19.64 1.41 -1.09
N ASN A 20 -20.23 1.88 0.02
CA ASN A 20 -19.54 2.03 1.30
C ASN A 20 -19.04 0.69 1.85
N GLU A 21 -19.85 -0.38 1.77
CA GLU A 21 -19.45 -1.69 2.28
C GLU A 21 -18.26 -2.29 1.54
N LEU A 22 -18.04 -1.93 0.27
CA LEU A 22 -16.96 -2.47 -0.54
C LEU A 22 -15.58 -1.88 -0.20
N TYR A 23 -15.43 -0.56 -0.15
CA TYR A 23 -14.11 0.03 0.12
C TYR A 23 -13.63 -0.14 1.57
N PHE A 24 -14.55 -0.46 2.51
CA PHE A 24 -14.18 -0.81 3.89
C PHE A 24 -13.58 -2.21 4.05
N ARG A 25 -13.94 -3.17 3.19
CA ARG A 25 -13.46 -4.56 3.26
C ARG A 25 -11.94 -4.67 3.15
N THR A 26 -11.37 -5.72 3.76
CA THR A 26 -9.93 -6.01 3.66
C THR A 26 -9.55 -6.37 2.22
N ALA A 27 -8.29 -6.14 1.86
CA ALA A 27 -7.78 -6.53 0.54
C ALA A 27 -7.89 -8.05 0.32
N THR A 28 -7.65 -8.81 1.38
CA THR A 28 -7.75 -10.27 1.39
C THR A 28 -9.17 -10.74 1.10
N ASP A 29 -10.18 -10.14 1.75
CA ASP A 29 -11.59 -10.46 1.49
C ASP A 29 -12.04 -10.06 0.09
N LEU A 30 -11.64 -8.88 -0.37
CA LEU A 30 -11.96 -8.40 -1.71
C LEU A 30 -11.38 -9.33 -2.78
N ALA A 31 -10.10 -9.68 -2.69
CA ALA A 31 -9.46 -10.57 -3.65
C ALA A 31 -10.07 -11.98 -3.63
N ARG A 32 -10.41 -12.50 -2.44
CA ARG A 32 -11.14 -13.78 -2.30
C ARG A 32 -12.50 -13.71 -2.97
N ALA A 33 -13.30 -12.70 -2.67
CA ALA A 33 -14.67 -12.55 -3.19
C ALA A 33 -14.69 -12.38 -4.71
N ILE A 34 -13.77 -11.58 -5.27
CA ILE A 34 -13.61 -11.41 -6.72
C ILE A 34 -13.29 -12.77 -7.38
N ARG A 35 -12.28 -13.49 -6.90
CA ARG A 35 -11.93 -14.82 -7.44
C ARG A 35 -13.08 -15.84 -7.33
N ALA A 36 -13.89 -15.72 -6.27
CA ALA A 36 -15.05 -16.58 -6.04
C ALA A 36 -16.30 -16.18 -6.86
N LYS A 37 -16.22 -15.12 -7.69
CA LYS A 37 -17.36 -14.53 -8.42
C LYS A 37 -18.49 -14.03 -7.50
N GLU A 38 -18.16 -13.72 -6.24
CA GLU A 38 -19.09 -13.13 -5.27
C GLU A 38 -19.19 -11.61 -5.44
N LEU A 39 -18.14 -10.99 -5.98
CA LEU A 39 -18.05 -9.57 -6.31
C LEU A 39 -17.41 -9.41 -7.69
N SER A 40 -17.81 -8.38 -8.44
CA SER A 40 -17.10 -7.97 -9.66
C SER A 40 -15.93 -7.04 -9.32
N ALA A 41 -14.82 -7.19 -10.06
CA ALA A 41 -13.69 -6.26 -9.97
C ALA A 41 -14.09 -4.84 -10.38
N VAL A 42 -15.03 -4.68 -11.33
CA VAL A 42 -15.60 -3.39 -11.71
C VAL A 42 -16.36 -2.75 -10.54
N GLU A 43 -17.21 -3.51 -9.83
CA GLU A 43 -17.94 -2.99 -8.66
C GLU A 43 -16.98 -2.50 -7.57
N VAL A 44 -15.94 -3.28 -7.28
CA VAL A 44 -14.90 -2.92 -6.31
C VAL A 44 -14.13 -1.68 -6.77
N MET A 45 -13.78 -1.61 -8.06
CA MET A 45 -13.05 -0.48 -8.62
C MET A 45 -13.86 0.82 -8.54
N GLU A 46 -15.13 0.81 -8.94
CA GLU A 46 -15.99 2.00 -8.87
C GLU A 46 -16.17 2.48 -7.42
N ALA A 47 -16.29 1.57 -6.45
CA ALA A 47 -16.37 1.94 -5.04
C ALA A 47 -15.10 2.67 -4.56
N HIS A 48 -13.91 2.22 -4.97
CA HIS A 48 -12.65 2.88 -4.63
C HIS A 48 -12.44 4.19 -5.39
N LEU A 49 -12.82 4.28 -6.67
CA LEU A 49 -12.77 5.53 -7.44
C LEU A 49 -13.70 6.59 -6.84
N ALA A 50 -14.93 6.22 -6.49
CA ALA A 50 -15.86 7.13 -5.82
C ALA A 50 -15.33 7.62 -4.46
N GLN A 51 -14.64 6.74 -3.72
CA GLN A 51 -14.00 7.11 -2.47
C GLN A 51 -12.81 8.07 -2.66
N ILE A 52 -12.02 7.88 -3.72
CA ILE A 52 -10.96 8.81 -4.12
C ILE A 52 -11.54 10.17 -4.46
N ASP A 53 -12.56 10.22 -5.31
CA ASP A 53 -13.21 11.48 -5.72
C ASP A 53 -13.76 12.25 -4.51
N ARG A 54 -14.31 11.53 -3.53
CA ARG A 54 -14.89 12.12 -2.32
C ARG A 54 -13.86 12.69 -1.35
N VAL A 55 -12.73 12.01 -1.14
CA VAL A 55 -11.81 12.32 -0.03
C VAL A 55 -10.50 12.96 -0.48
N ASN A 56 -9.98 12.55 -1.63
CA ASN A 56 -8.67 12.99 -2.11
C ASN A 56 -8.53 14.51 -2.29
N PRO A 57 -9.56 15.28 -2.70
CA PRO A 57 -9.45 16.74 -2.80
C PRO A 57 -9.05 17.43 -1.48
N THR A 58 -9.36 16.82 -0.33
CA THR A 58 -9.02 17.38 1.00
C THR A 58 -7.64 16.95 1.48
N VAL A 59 -7.20 15.73 1.15
CA VAL A 59 -5.98 15.12 1.72
C VAL A 59 -4.80 15.04 0.76
N ASN A 60 -5.03 15.13 -0.55
CA ASN A 60 -4.01 15.13 -1.60
C ASN A 60 -3.03 13.95 -1.51
N ALA A 61 -3.56 12.72 -1.50
CA ALA A 61 -2.77 11.51 -1.31
C ALA A 61 -2.51 10.75 -2.63
N VAL A 62 -3.48 10.70 -3.54
CA VAL A 62 -3.36 10.17 -4.90
C VAL A 62 -3.17 11.35 -5.86
N VAL A 63 -2.02 11.46 -6.51
CA VAL A 63 -1.59 12.69 -7.22
C VAL A 63 -1.57 12.57 -8.74
N THR A 64 -1.56 11.34 -9.23
CA THR A 64 -1.82 11.00 -10.63
C THR A 64 -2.84 9.88 -10.59
N LEU A 65 -3.99 10.05 -11.22
CA LEU A 65 -5.05 9.04 -11.29
C LEU A 65 -5.45 8.89 -12.75
N ASP A 66 -5.63 7.64 -13.20
CA ASP A 66 -6.19 7.33 -14.50
C ASP A 66 -7.45 6.46 -14.33
N PRO A 67 -8.63 7.08 -14.20
CA PRO A 67 -9.88 6.34 -14.02
C PRO A 67 -10.25 5.47 -15.22
N ALA A 68 -9.82 5.85 -16.43
CA ALA A 68 -10.12 5.07 -17.64
C ALA A 68 -9.31 3.77 -17.66
N LEU A 69 -8.01 3.86 -17.36
CA LEU A 69 -7.14 2.70 -17.16
C LEU A 69 -7.65 1.80 -16.03
N ALA A 70 -8.06 2.40 -14.90
CA ALA A 70 -8.59 1.67 -13.76
C ALA A 70 -9.83 0.83 -14.13
N ARG A 71 -10.80 1.44 -14.83
CA ARG A 71 -12.02 0.78 -15.31
C ARG A 71 -11.71 -0.32 -16.33
N ALA A 72 -10.83 -0.04 -17.29
CA ALA A 72 -10.42 -1.02 -18.30
C ALA A 72 -9.73 -2.24 -17.65
N GLY A 73 -8.85 -2.01 -16.68
CA GLY A 73 -8.18 -3.08 -15.94
C GLY A 73 -9.14 -3.92 -15.09
N ALA A 74 -10.10 -3.28 -14.41
CA ALA A 74 -11.13 -3.97 -13.65
C ALA A 74 -12.02 -4.84 -14.56
N LYS A 75 -12.45 -4.31 -15.72
CA LYS A 75 -13.19 -5.09 -16.71
C LYS A 75 -12.38 -6.28 -17.22
N ALA A 76 -11.11 -6.08 -17.53
CA ALA A 76 -10.23 -7.15 -17.99
C ALA A 76 -10.06 -8.25 -16.91
N ALA A 77 -10.05 -7.87 -15.63
CA ALA A 77 -10.02 -8.80 -14.52
C ALA A 77 -11.30 -9.67 -14.45
N ASP A 78 -12.48 -9.07 -14.62
CA ASP A 78 -13.75 -9.80 -14.69
C ASP A 78 -13.80 -10.72 -15.93
N ASP A 79 -13.37 -10.23 -17.09
CA ASP A 79 -13.34 -11.01 -18.33
C ASP A 79 -12.41 -12.24 -18.19
N ALA A 80 -11.27 -12.12 -17.50
CA ALA A 80 -10.36 -13.24 -17.23
C ALA A 80 -11.03 -14.33 -16.37
N ILE A 81 -11.75 -13.92 -15.34
CA ILE A 81 -12.53 -14.84 -14.49
C ILE A 81 -13.66 -15.52 -15.29
N ALA A 82 -14.30 -14.79 -16.20
CA ALA A 82 -15.35 -15.33 -17.07
C ALA A 82 -14.81 -16.38 -18.06
N ARG A 83 -13.61 -16.18 -18.59
CA ARG A 83 -12.91 -17.14 -19.46
C ARG A 83 -12.37 -18.38 -18.73
N GLY A 84 -12.31 -18.34 -17.39
CA GLY A 84 -11.72 -19.42 -16.59
C GLY A 84 -10.19 -19.36 -16.52
N ASP A 85 -9.60 -18.19 -16.77
CA ASP A 85 -8.15 -18.00 -16.70
C ASP A 85 -7.65 -18.23 -15.26
N LYS A 86 -6.42 -18.74 -15.12
CA LYS A 86 -5.76 -18.80 -13.81
C LYS A 86 -5.34 -17.39 -13.40
N VAL A 87 -5.93 -16.89 -12.32
CA VAL A 87 -5.70 -15.54 -11.81
C VAL A 87 -4.79 -15.52 -10.57
N GLY A 88 -4.15 -14.37 -10.33
CA GLY A 88 -3.20 -14.19 -9.24
C GLY A 88 -3.85 -13.85 -7.89
N PRO A 89 -3.04 -13.75 -6.82
CA PRO A 89 -3.52 -13.53 -5.46
C PRO A 89 -4.12 -12.13 -5.23
N LEU A 90 -3.79 -11.14 -6.07
CA LEU A 90 -4.27 -9.76 -5.96
C LEU A 90 -5.30 -9.40 -7.04
N HIS A 91 -5.85 -10.41 -7.72
CA HIS A 91 -6.68 -10.20 -8.91
C HIS A 91 -7.82 -9.21 -8.71
N GLY A 92 -7.86 -8.18 -9.55
CA GLY A 92 -8.89 -7.15 -9.58
C GLY A 92 -8.74 -6.05 -8.51
N LEU A 93 -7.77 -6.14 -7.60
CA LEU A 93 -7.60 -5.12 -6.56
C LEU A 93 -7.02 -3.81 -7.12
N PRO A 94 -7.58 -2.64 -6.76
CA PRO A 94 -6.96 -1.35 -7.08
C PRO A 94 -5.67 -1.13 -6.30
N VAL A 95 -4.63 -0.64 -6.98
CA VAL A 95 -3.37 -0.20 -6.36
C VAL A 95 -2.87 1.07 -7.04
N ALA A 96 -2.37 2.01 -6.24
CA ALA A 96 -1.61 3.15 -6.73
C ALA A 96 -0.20 3.11 -6.13
N HIS A 97 0.79 3.42 -6.95
CA HIS A 97 2.20 3.22 -6.61
C HIS A 97 2.82 4.52 -6.10
N LYS A 98 3.75 4.45 -5.15
CA LYS A 98 4.46 5.66 -4.73
C LYS A 98 5.07 6.34 -5.94
N ASP A 99 4.97 7.68 -6.04
CA ASP A 99 5.41 8.46 -7.20
C ASP A 99 6.95 8.49 -7.42
N LEU A 100 7.66 7.49 -6.90
CA LEU A 100 9.07 7.19 -7.15
C LEU A 100 9.26 5.90 -7.96
N VAL A 101 8.20 5.09 -8.11
CA VAL A 101 8.24 3.81 -8.80
C VAL A 101 7.91 4.04 -10.26
N GLU A 102 8.81 3.74 -11.20
CA GLU A 102 8.51 3.89 -12.62
C GLU A 102 7.39 2.95 -13.07
N THR A 103 6.39 3.49 -13.76
CA THR A 103 5.21 2.76 -14.24
C THR A 103 4.94 3.15 -15.67
N LYS A 104 4.97 2.16 -16.58
CA LYS A 104 4.84 2.38 -18.01
C LYS A 104 3.53 3.10 -18.33
N GLY A 105 3.61 4.19 -19.07
CA GLY A 105 2.46 4.97 -19.52
C GLY A 105 1.79 5.82 -18.44
N ILE A 106 2.25 5.81 -17.19
CA ILE A 106 1.69 6.64 -16.11
C ILE A 106 2.72 7.67 -15.65
N ARG A 107 2.32 8.95 -15.70
CA ARG A 107 3.14 10.10 -15.29
C ARG A 107 3.72 9.89 -13.88
N THR A 108 5.05 9.87 -13.81
CA THR A 108 5.82 9.59 -12.59
C THR A 108 6.77 10.75 -12.31
N THR A 109 6.44 11.60 -11.33
CA THR A 109 7.09 12.91 -11.19
C THR A 109 8.21 12.94 -10.15
N LYS A 110 8.33 11.91 -9.32
CA LYS A 110 9.26 11.89 -8.19
C LYS A 110 9.06 13.07 -7.23
N GLY A 111 7.88 13.69 -7.23
CA GLY A 111 7.62 14.96 -6.55
C GLY A 111 8.56 16.10 -6.99
N SER A 112 9.21 16.02 -8.14
CA SER A 112 10.23 16.98 -8.58
C SER A 112 9.77 17.73 -9.83
N PRO A 113 9.97 19.07 -9.90
CA PRO A 113 9.72 19.83 -11.13
C PRO A 113 10.49 19.31 -12.34
N LEU A 114 11.64 18.65 -12.12
CA LEU A 114 12.47 18.06 -13.16
C LEU A 114 11.76 16.92 -13.91
N PHE A 115 10.84 16.22 -13.25
CA PHE A 115 10.13 15.06 -13.80
C PHE A 115 8.63 15.31 -13.88
N LYS A 116 8.16 16.57 -13.76
CA LYS A 116 6.73 16.93 -13.69
C LYS A 116 5.88 16.33 -14.82
N ASP A 117 6.48 16.18 -16.00
CA ASP A 117 5.86 15.67 -17.23
C ASP A 117 6.43 14.30 -17.66
N PHE A 118 7.25 13.64 -16.82
CA PHE A 118 7.88 12.37 -17.17
C PHE A 118 6.88 11.23 -17.18
N VAL A 119 6.72 10.58 -18.33
CA VAL A 119 5.93 9.36 -18.51
C VAL A 119 6.89 8.22 -18.89
N PRO A 120 7.18 7.27 -17.99
CA PRO A 120 8.06 6.15 -18.29
C PRO A 120 7.51 5.27 -19.43
N ASP A 121 8.39 4.72 -20.26
CA ASP A 121 8.10 3.70 -21.27
C ASP A 121 8.35 2.26 -20.75
N PHE A 122 8.82 2.13 -19.50
CA PHE A 122 9.09 0.88 -18.81
C PHE A 122 8.43 0.81 -17.42
N ASN A 123 8.28 -0.42 -16.94
CA ASN A 123 7.87 -0.72 -15.57
C ASN A 123 9.09 -0.98 -14.69
N ALA A 124 9.03 -0.53 -13.44
CA ALA A 124 9.84 -1.12 -12.39
C ALA A 124 9.36 -2.55 -12.09
N LEU A 125 10.27 -3.43 -11.64
CA LEU A 125 10.01 -4.85 -11.37
C LEU A 125 8.82 -5.09 -10.44
N ILE A 126 8.63 -4.23 -9.44
CA ILE A 126 7.48 -4.35 -8.54
C ILE A 126 6.16 -4.21 -9.30
N ILE A 127 6.08 -3.32 -10.30
CA ILE A 127 4.88 -3.15 -11.12
C ILE A 127 4.60 -4.42 -11.90
N ASP A 128 5.62 -4.99 -12.57
CA ASP A 128 5.48 -6.23 -13.32
C ASP A 128 4.99 -7.39 -12.43
N ARG A 129 5.52 -7.49 -11.20
CA ARG A 129 5.10 -8.49 -10.22
C ARG A 129 3.65 -8.30 -9.78
N LEU A 130 3.26 -7.06 -9.47
CA LEU A 130 1.90 -6.75 -9.01
C LEU A 130 0.86 -6.96 -10.12
N GLN A 131 1.15 -6.52 -11.34
CA GLN A 131 0.30 -6.76 -12.51
C GLN A 131 0.22 -8.26 -12.83
N GLY A 132 1.34 -8.99 -12.76
CA GLY A 132 1.35 -10.46 -12.89
C GLY A 132 0.56 -11.19 -11.80
N ALA A 133 0.42 -10.59 -10.61
CA ALA A 133 -0.44 -11.07 -9.53
C ALA A 133 -1.91 -10.66 -9.70
N GLY A 134 -2.26 -9.94 -10.77
CA GLY A 134 -3.61 -9.51 -11.12
C GLY A 134 -4.06 -8.18 -10.51
N ALA A 135 -3.18 -7.44 -9.84
CA ALA A 135 -3.52 -6.12 -9.30
C ALA A 135 -3.73 -5.11 -10.45
N VAL A 136 -4.69 -4.20 -10.28
CA VAL A 136 -5.01 -3.16 -11.25
C VAL A 136 -4.37 -1.85 -10.82
N THR A 137 -3.35 -1.41 -11.56
CA THR A 137 -2.71 -0.11 -11.36
C THR A 137 -3.67 1.01 -11.76
N ILE A 138 -3.96 1.94 -10.83
CA ILE A 138 -4.87 3.07 -11.08
C ILE A 138 -4.16 4.43 -11.12
N GLY A 139 -2.93 4.53 -10.64
CA GLY A 139 -2.26 5.82 -10.49
C GLY A 139 -1.08 5.82 -9.54
N LYS A 140 -0.80 7.01 -8.98
CA LYS A 140 0.38 7.31 -8.14
C LYS A 140 -0.01 7.96 -6.82
N THR A 141 0.64 7.56 -5.73
CA THR A 141 0.53 8.20 -4.41
C THR A 141 1.64 9.21 -4.19
N ASN A 142 1.34 10.27 -3.44
CA ASN A 142 2.24 11.40 -3.22
C ASN A 142 3.50 11.01 -2.41
N THR A 143 4.57 11.76 -2.63
CA THR A 143 5.88 11.61 -1.99
C THR A 143 6.52 12.99 -1.81
N PRO A 144 7.43 13.22 -0.84
CA PRO A 144 8.37 14.31 -0.95
C PRO A 144 9.29 14.10 -2.16
N GLU A 145 9.88 15.21 -2.63
CA GLU A 145 10.79 15.23 -3.75
C GLU A 145 11.90 14.17 -3.59
N PHE A 146 12.06 13.28 -4.58
CA PHE A 146 12.95 12.12 -4.59
C PHE A 146 12.80 11.14 -3.41
N GLY A 147 11.72 11.25 -2.63
CA GLY A 147 11.55 10.51 -1.39
C GLY A 147 12.39 11.05 -0.23
N ALA A 148 13.00 12.23 -0.39
CA ALA A 148 13.85 12.88 0.58
C ALA A 148 13.00 13.73 1.54
N GLY A 149 12.76 13.20 2.74
CA GLY A 149 12.02 13.91 3.78
C GLY A 149 11.15 12.97 4.61
N SER A 150 10.93 13.35 5.86
CA SER A 150 10.06 12.63 6.80
C SER A 150 8.61 13.16 6.80
N GLN A 151 8.27 14.01 5.82
CA GLN A 151 6.96 14.59 5.61
C GLN A 151 6.64 14.58 4.11
N THR A 152 5.40 14.31 3.73
CA THR A 152 4.99 14.23 2.32
C THR A 152 4.46 15.57 1.80
N PHE A 153 5.37 16.38 1.27
CA PHE A 153 5.04 17.57 0.47
C PHE A 153 6.08 17.76 -0.63
N ASN A 154 5.68 18.37 -1.74
CA ASN A 154 6.59 18.69 -2.83
C ASN A 154 6.06 19.86 -3.68
N PRO A 155 6.88 20.53 -4.50
CA PRO A 155 6.44 21.67 -5.30
C PRO A 155 5.51 21.33 -6.48
N VAL A 156 5.41 20.05 -6.89
CA VAL A 156 4.55 19.62 -8.01
C VAL A 156 3.09 19.48 -7.57
N PHE A 157 2.87 18.88 -6.41
CA PHE A 157 1.53 18.51 -5.92
C PHE A 157 1.13 19.18 -4.60
N GLY A 158 2.07 19.82 -3.89
CA GLY A 158 1.84 20.32 -2.54
C GLY A 158 1.86 19.22 -1.47
N ALA A 159 1.34 19.54 -0.29
CA ALA A 159 1.36 18.67 0.88
C ALA A 159 0.22 17.65 0.89
N THR A 160 0.51 16.42 1.32
CA THR A 160 -0.49 15.44 1.76
C THR A 160 -0.81 15.68 3.23
N ARG A 161 -2.10 15.75 3.58
CA ARG A 161 -2.57 16.07 4.93
C ARG A 161 -2.92 14.80 5.71
N ASN A 162 -2.72 14.82 7.02
CA ASN A 162 -3.09 13.70 7.89
C ASN A 162 -4.62 13.62 8.03
N PRO A 163 -5.26 12.46 7.80
CA PRO A 163 -6.71 12.33 7.90
C PRO A 163 -7.24 12.42 9.34
N HIS A 164 -6.38 12.23 10.36
CA HIS A 164 -6.78 12.38 11.77
C HIS A 164 -6.79 13.84 12.24
N ASP A 165 -5.98 14.70 11.61
CA ASP A 165 -5.93 16.15 11.82
C ASP A 165 -5.29 16.82 10.59
N LEU A 166 -6.09 17.53 9.81
CA LEU A 166 -5.66 18.14 8.54
C LEU A 166 -4.60 19.24 8.71
N SER A 167 -4.36 19.72 9.95
CA SER A 167 -3.30 20.68 10.27
C SER A 167 -1.93 20.02 10.50
N LYS A 168 -1.87 18.68 10.56
CA LYS A 168 -0.67 17.91 10.90
C LYS A 168 -0.09 17.19 9.70
N THR A 169 1.19 16.86 9.82
CA THR A 169 1.87 16.00 8.84
C THR A 169 1.31 14.58 8.88
N CYS A 170 1.22 13.94 7.71
CA CYS A 170 0.98 12.50 7.59
C CYS A 170 2.25 11.65 7.75
N GLY A 171 3.40 12.28 8.04
CA GLY A 171 4.71 11.65 7.98
C GLY A 171 5.18 11.48 6.54
N GLY A 172 6.24 10.69 6.35
CA GLY A 172 6.84 10.49 5.04
C GLY A 172 8.05 9.56 5.08
N SER A 173 8.59 9.19 3.92
CA SER A 173 8.24 9.70 2.59
C SER A 173 7.05 9.02 1.89
N SER A 174 6.50 7.92 2.41
CA SER A 174 5.35 7.22 1.80
C SER A 174 3.99 7.69 2.35
N GLY A 175 3.86 8.99 2.63
CA GLY A 175 2.65 9.57 3.24
C GLY A 175 1.41 9.46 2.37
N GLY A 176 1.52 9.62 1.05
CA GLY A 176 0.38 9.44 0.14
C GLY A 176 -0.20 8.02 0.23
N ALA A 177 0.66 7.01 0.27
CA ALA A 177 0.24 5.61 0.48
C ALA A 177 -0.47 5.45 1.83
N ALA A 178 0.14 5.91 2.93
CA ALA A 178 -0.45 5.77 4.26
C ALA A 178 -1.82 6.45 4.39
N VAL A 179 -1.96 7.67 3.86
CA VAL A 179 -3.23 8.41 3.90
C VAL A 179 -4.28 7.73 3.02
N SER A 180 -3.92 7.26 1.83
CA SER A 180 -4.86 6.54 0.95
C SER A 180 -5.43 5.27 1.58
N LEU A 181 -4.63 4.58 2.41
CA LEU A 181 -5.07 3.43 3.18
C LEU A 181 -5.97 3.84 4.35
N ALA A 182 -5.55 4.85 5.11
CA ALA A 182 -6.29 5.35 6.29
C ALA A 182 -7.66 5.93 5.93
N THR A 183 -7.83 6.44 4.71
CA THR A 183 -9.10 6.95 4.20
C THR A 183 -9.84 5.97 3.30
N HIS A 184 -9.40 4.71 3.24
CA HIS A 184 -10.02 3.64 2.45
C HIS A 184 -10.08 3.90 0.92
N MET A 185 -9.31 4.86 0.42
CA MET A 185 -9.19 5.11 -1.02
C MET A 185 -8.53 3.94 -1.73
N LEU A 186 -7.57 3.27 -1.07
CA LEU A 186 -6.93 2.05 -1.58
C LEU A 186 -7.00 0.92 -0.54
N PRO A 187 -7.12 -0.35 -0.97
CA PRO A 187 -7.02 -1.51 -0.09
C PRO A 187 -5.56 -1.89 0.23
N ILE A 188 -4.65 -1.65 -0.70
CA ILE A 188 -3.20 -1.91 -0.60
C ILE A 188 -2.42 -0.77 -1.27
N ALA A 189 -1.22 -0.49 -0.78
CA ALA A 189 -0.34 0.51 -1.38
C ALA A 189 1.14 0.15 -1.15
N ASP A 190 2.00 0.39 -2.14
CA ASP A 190 3.44 0.26 -1.93
C ASP A 190 4.08 1.55 -1.43
N GLY A 191 5.29 1.41 -0.92
CA GLY A 191 6.17 2.52 -0.66
C GLY A 191 7.63 2.11 -0.59
N SER A 192 8.44 3.00 -0.04
CA SER A 192 9.87 2.76 0.17
C SER A 192 10.30 3.24 1.53
N ASP A 193 11.32 2.60 2.11
CA ASP A 193 11.89 2.92 3.41
C ASP A 193 13.42 2.98 3.31
N THR A 194 13.98 4.17 3.56
CA THR A 194 15.42 4.37 3.73
C THR A 194 15.74 4.58 5.21
N GLY A 195 15.05 5.53 5.85
CA GLY A 195 15.24 5.88 7.26
C GLY A 195 13.96 5.84 8.09
N GLY A 196 12.93 5.10 7.65
CA GLY A 196 11.61 5.08 8.29
C GLY A 196 10.45 5.34 7.35
N SER A 197 10.68 5.53 6.06
CA SER A 197 9.67 6.04 5.13
C SER A 197 8.46 5.13 4.85
N LEU A 198 8.44 3.88 5.32
CA LEU A 198 7.21 3.06 5.41
C LEU A 198 6.60 3.14 6.81
N ARG A 199 7.44 2.99 7.84
CA ARG A 199 7.02 2.88 9.25
C ARG A 199 6.51 4.19 9.85
N ASN A 200 7.17 5.30 9.52
CA ASN A 200 6.83 6.63 10.01
C ASN A 200 5.44 7.08 9.54
N PRO A 201 5.14 7.14 8.22
CA PRO A 201 3.80 7.53 7.79
C PRO A 201 2.72 6.51 8.21
N ALA A 202 3.06 5.21 8.29
CA ALA A 202 2.16 4.20 8.85
C ALA A 202 1.76 4.52 10.30
N SER A 203 2.74 4.85 11.15
CA SER A 203 2.49 5.25 12.54
C SER A 203 1.65 6.52 12.64
N PHE A 204 1.90 7.52 11.79
CA PHE A 204 1.18 8.81 11.82
C PHE A 204 -0.26 8.69 11.30
N CYS A 205 -0.53 7.75 10.39
CA CYS A 205 -1.83 7.56 9.77
C CYS A 205 -2.63 6.39 10.37
N GLY A 206 -2.06 5.62 11.30
CA GLY A 206 -2.74 4.51 11.95
C GLY A 206 -2.96 3.30 11.02
N VAL A 207 -1.96 2.99 10.18
CA VAL A 207 -1.98 1.84 9.25
C VAL A 207 -0.73 0.98 9.43
N VAL A 208 -0.63 -0.13 8.70
CA VAL A 208 0.52 -1.03 8.75
C VAL A 208 1.49 -0.69 7.62
N GLY A 209 2.77 -0.47 7.95
CA GLY A 209 3.86 -0.32 6.99
C GLY A 209 5.01 -1.24 7.36
N PHE A 210 5.42 -2.11 6.43
CA PHE A 210 6.40 -3.14 6.73
C PHE A 210 7.72 -2.91 5.98
N ARG A 211 8.75 -2.51 6.72
CA ARG A 211 10.13 -2.46 6.20
C ARG A 211 10.67 -3.88 6.12
N THR A 212 10.87 -4.36 4.90
CA THR A 212 11.41 -5.69 4.64
C THR A 212 12.92 -5.75 4.90
N ALA A 213 13.47 -6.97 5.04
CA ALA A 213 14.91 -7.17 4.98
C ALA A 213 15.44 -6.72 3.59
N PRO A 214 16.63 -6.08 3.52
CA PRO A 214 17.24 -5.75 2.23
C PRO A 214 17.34 -6.98 1.33
N GLY A 215 16.92 -6.84 0.07
CA GLY A 215 16.89 -7.95 -0.89
C GLY A 215 15.62 -8.80 -0.90
N ARG A 216 14.71 -8.66 0.07
CA ARG A 216 13.42 -9.39 0.07
C ARG A 216 12.50 -8.96 -1.08
N VAL A 217 12.42 -7.65 -1.31
CA VAL A 217 11.73 -7.07 -2.47
C VAL A 217 12.82 -6.47 -3.36
N SER A 218 13.21 -7.22 -4.38
CA SER A 218 14.20 -6.78 -5.37
C SER A 218 13.70 -5.54 -6.12
N ARG A 219 14.61 -4.58 -6.36
CA ARG A 219 14.33 -3.36 -7.11
C ARG A 219 15.11 -3.36 -8.42
N ALA A 220 14.42 -3.47 -9.54
CA ALA A 220 15.00 -3.29 -10.87
C ALA A 220 14.09 -2.38 -11.72
N PRO A 221 14.63 -1.61 -12.67
CA PRO A 221 16.07 -1.34 -12.84
C PRO A 221 16.63 -0.54 -11.64
N THR A 222 17.93 -0.68 -11.36
CA THR A 222 18.58 0.13 -10.32
C THR A 222 20.07 0.32 -10.60
N GLY A 223 20.57 1.54 -10.39
CA GLY A 223 22.00 1.83 -10.39
C GLY A 223 22.71 1.51 -9.07
N THR A 224 21.98 1.08 -8.03
CA THR A 224 22.52 0.85 -6.68
C THR A 224 22.15 -0.53 -6.15
N ALA A 225 22.47 -1.59 -6.91
CA ALA A 225 22.04 -2.96 -6.61
C ALA A 225 22.61 -3.53 -5.29
N TRP A 226 23.67 -2.93 -4.76
CA TRP A 226 24.32 -3.28 -3.47
C TRP A 226 23.86 -2.42 -2.28
N ASN A 227 22.88 -1.52 -2.47
CA ASN A 227 22.38 -0.67 -1.39
C ASN A 227 21.51 -1.48 -0.42
N THR A 228 21.90 -1.52 0.86
CA THR A 228 21.17 -2.22 1.93
C THR A 228 20.27 -1.30 2.76
N LEU A 229 20.33 0.01 2.55
CA LEU A 229 19.59 0.98 3.35
C LEU A 229 18.17 1.20 2.82
N SER A 230 18.02 1.38 1.51
CA SER A 230 16.73 1.63 0.88
C SER A 230 16.06 0.33 0.47
N VAL A 231 14.84 0.11 0.95
CA VAL A 231 14.00 -1.04 0.55
C VAL A 231 12.65 -0.56 0.03
N VAL A 232 12.03 -1.38 -0.82
CA VAL A 232 10.62 -1.26 -1.20
C VAL A 232 9.81 -2.20 -0.29
N GLY A 233 8.60 -1.81 0.06
CA GLY A 233 7.80 -2.62 0.98
C GLY A 233 6.30 -2.33 0.91
N PRO A 234 5.50 -3.26 1.45
CA PRO A 234 4.05 -3.17 1.44
C PRO A 234 3.54 -2.25 2.56
N MET A 235 2.39 -1.64 2.30
CA MET A 235 1.53 -0.99 3.29
C MET A 235 0.09 -1.45 3.09
N ALA A 236 -0.63 -1.66 4.19
CA ALA A 236 -2.06 -1.98 4.17
C ALA A 236 -2.73 -1.56 5.50
N ARG A 237 -4.04 -1.80 5.63
CA ARG A 237 -4.77 -1.54 6.88
C ARG A 237 -4.60 -2.64 7.93
N THR A 238 -4.30 -3.86 7.51
CA THR A 238 -4.13 -5.03 8.39
C THR A 238 -2.79 -5.71 8.14
N ALA A 239 -2.33 -6.50 9.12
CA ALA A 239 -1.13 -7.32 8.97
C ALA A 239 -1.32 -8.41 7.88
N GLU A 240 -2.52 -8.96 7.78
CA GLU A 240 -2.89 -9.95 6.77
C GLU A 240 -2.80 -9.38 5.35
N ASP A 241 -3.42 -8.22 5.10
CA ASP A 241 -3.34 -7.55 3.80
C ASP A 241 -1.90 -7.16 3.45
N THR A 242 -1.11 -6.77 4.46
CA THR A 242 0.31 -6.47 4.29
C THR A 242 1.10 -7.72 3.86
N ALA A 243 0.82 -8.88 4.45
CA ALA A 243 1.45 -10.14 4.11
C ALA A 243 1.01 -10.66 2.72
N LEU A 244 -0.27 -10.55 2.39
CA LEU A 244 -0.81 -10.85 1.06
C LEU A 244 -0.10 -10.00 0.00
N PHE A 245 0.00 -8.68 0.22
CA PHE A 245 0.66 -7.79 -0.73
C PHE A 245 2.16 -8.08 -0.84
N LEU A 246 2.84 -8.34 0.28
CA LEU A 246 4.24 -8.77 0.28
C LEU A 246 4.45 -10.04 -0.54
N SER A 247 3.50 -10.97 -0.50
CA SER A 247 3.62 -12.25 -1.19
C SER A 247 3.74 -12.12 -2.71
N ALA A 248 3.14 -11.07 -3.27
CA ALA A 248 3.24 -10.73 -4.69
C ALA A 248 4.47 -9.87 -5.00
N MET A 249 4.85 -8.96 -4.11
CA MET A 249 5.99 -8.06 -4.31
C MET A 249 7.34 -8.76 -4.18
N ALA A 250 7.45 -9.69 -3.22
CA ALA A 250 8.71 -10.29 -2.81
C ALA A 250 9.14 -11.45 -3.72
N GLY A 251 10.44 -11.70 -3.74
CA GLY A 251 11.02 -12.86 -4.42
C GLY A 251 12.32 -12.55 -5.14
N PRO A 252 13.03 -13.61 -5.56
CA PRO A 252 14.35 -13.51 -6.16
C PRO A 252 14.33 -12.74 -7.49
N ASP A 253 15.41 -12.01 -7.78
CA ASP A 253 15.70 -11.48 -9.11
C ASP A 253 17.21 -11.55 -9.38
N PRO A 254 17.65 -12.24 -10.46
CA PRO A 254 19.07 -12.47 -10.74
C PRO A 254 19.85 -11.19 -11.08
N ARG A 255 19.16 -10.08 -11.40
CA ARG A 255 19.79 -8.78 -11.64
C ARG A 255 20.21 -8.09 -10.34
N ILE A 256 19.76 -8.58 -9.18
CA ILE A 256 19.94 -7.97 -7.87
C ILE A 256 20.81 -8.88 -6.99
N PRO A 257 22.09 -8.55 -6.75
CA PRO A 257 23.00 -9.40 -5.99
C PRO A 257 22.58 -9.65 -4.53
N LEU A 258 21.88 -8.69 -3.93
CA LEU A 258 21.35 -8.82 -2.56
C LEU A 258 20.07 -9.65 -2.47
N SER A 259 19.54 -10.15 -3.60
CA SER A 259 18.23 -10.77 -3.63
C SER A 259 18.16 -12.01 -2.75
N ILE A 260 17.16 -12.02 -1.87
CA ILE A 260 16.88 -13.16 -1.02
C ILE A 260 16.17 -14.24 -1.84
N GLN A 261 16.67 -15.47 -1.78
CA GLN A 261 16.31 -16.53 -2.73
C GLN A 261 14.96 -17.20 -2.45
N GLU A 262 14.41 -17.11 -1.24
CA GLU A 262 13.08 -17.68 -0.98
C GLU A 262 11.98 -16.90 -1.73
N PRO A 263 10.98 -17.60 -2.29
CA PRO A 263 9.90 -16.97 -3.04
C PRO A 263 9.01 -16.11 -2.14
N GLY A 264 8.36 -15.10 -2.72
CA GLY A 264 7.39 -14.26 -2.00
C GLY A 264 6.17 -15.03 -1.48
N SER A 265 5.78 -16.13 -2.14
CA SER A 265 4.61 -16.94 -1.76
C SER A 265 4.65 -17.45 -0.31
N ILE A 266 5.81 -17.48 0.35
CA ILE A 266 5.91 -17.82 1.77
C ILE A 266 5.12 -16.87 2.69
N PHE A 267 4.86 -15.63 2.24
CA PHE A 267 4.08 -14.63 2.98
C PHE A 267 2.57 -14.77 2.77
N ALA A 268 2.12 -15.61 1.85
CA ALA A 268 0.70 -15.94 1.66
C ALA A 268 0.20 -17.03 2.64
N ARG A 269 1.08 -17.55 3.51
CA ARG A 269 0.72 -18.55 4.52
C ARG A 269 -0.12 -17.89 5.62
N PRO A 270 -1.03 -18.64 6.28
CA PRO A 270 -1.79 -18.14 7.42
C PRO A 270 -0.87 -17.53 8.49
N LEU A 271 -1.27 -16.37 9.01
CA LEU A 271 -0.52 -15.68 10.05
C LEU A 271 -0.81 -16.23 11.46
N ASP A 272 -1.96 -16.91 11.62
CA ASP A 272 -2.36 -17.50 12.88
C ASP A 272 -1.35 -18.51 13.37
N ARG A 273 -0.84 -18.27 14.58
CA ARG A 273 0.12 -19.14 15.25
C ARG A 273 0.04 -18.98 16.75
N SER A 274 0.50 -20.01 17.47
CA SER A 274 0.77 -19.88 18.89
C SER A 274 1.97 -18.96 19.12
N PHE A 275 1.80 -18.00 20.02
CA PHE A 275 2.88 -17.17 20.57
C PHE A 275 3.37 -17.66 21.94
N LYS A 276 2.91 -18.84 22.41
CA LYS A 276 3.36 -19.43 23.67
C LYS A 276 4.88 -19.65 23.62
N GLY A 277 5.59 -19.09 24.60
CA GLY A 277 7.05 -19.19 24.71
C GLY A 277 7.83 -18.22 23.82
N VAL A 278 7.17 -17.32 23.08
CA VAL A 278 7.86 -16.25 22.34
C VAL A 278 8.45 -15.25 23.34
N ARG A 279 9.73 -14.92 23.15
CA ARG A 279 10.45 -13.93 23.95
C ARG A 279 10.42 -12.59 23.23
N VAL A 280 9.93 -11.54 23.90
CA VAL A 280 9.86 -10.18 23.36
C VAL A 280 10.86 -9.30 24.11
N GLY A 281 11.79 -8.72 23.38
CA GLY A 281 12.68 -7.68 23.91
C GLY A 281 11.95 -6.34 23.92
N TRP A 282 12.01 -5.63 25.05
CA TRP A 282 11.39 -4.32 25.20
C TRP A 282 12.45 -3.25 25.47
N CYS A 283 12.38 -2.15 24.70
CA CYS A 283 13.27 -1.00 24.86
C CYS A 283 12.43 0.25 25.13
N SER A 284 12.37 0.69 26.39
CA SER A 284 11.61 1.89 26.79
C SER A 284 12.29 3.22 26.43
N LYS A 285 13.56 3.19 26.01
CA LYS A 285 14.35 4.37 25.63
C LYS A 285 15.34 3.97 24.55
N LEU A 286 15.34 4.67 23.41
CA LEU A 286 16.36 4.49 22.39
C LEU A 286 17.54 5.44 22.68
N PHE A 287 18.59 4.90 23.30
CA PHE A 287 19.68 5.70 23.88
C PHE A 287 19.13 6.73 24.90
N ASP A 288 19.67 7.94 24.90
CA ASP A 288 19.25 9.06 25.76
C ASP A 288 18.17 9.95 25.13
N LEU A 289 17.53 9.50 24.04
CA LEU A 289 16.48 10.28 23.38
C LEU A 289 15.15 10.16 24.14
N PRO A 290 14.48 11.28 24.48
CA PRO A 290 13.18 11.24 25.14
C PRO A 290 12.10 10.77 24.16
N PHE A 291 11.17 9.95 24.65
CA PHE A 291 9.92 9.65 23.96
C PHE A 291 8.79 10.52 24.52
N ASP A 292 7.84 10.89 23.66
CA ASP A 292 6.64 11.60 24.09
C ASP A 292 5.86 10.76 25.10
N ARG A 293 5.39 11.41 26.17
CA ARG A 293 4.69 10.72 27.25
C ARG A 293 3.46 9.97 26.77
N ASN A 294 2.68 10.55 25.85
CA ASN A 294 1.47 9.90 25.35
C ASN A 294 1.78 8.61 24.60
N VAL A 295 2.92 8.57 23.89
CA VAL A 295 3.39 7.36 23.20
C VAL A 295 3.78 6.29 24.21
N VAL A 296 4.53 6.68 25.24
CA VAL A 296 4.97 5.76 26.31
C VAL A 296 3.79 5.18 27.09
N ASP A 297 2.79 6.01 27.41
CA ASP A 297 1.59 5.59 28.15
C ASP A 297 0.78 4.54 27.37
N VAL A 298 0.68 4.65 26.04
CA VAL A 298 0.04 3.63 25.18
C VAL A 298 0.72 2.27 25.32
N PHE A 299 2.05 2.23 25.32
CA PHE A 299 2.78 0.97 25.45
C PHE A 299 2.71 0.37 26.86
N HIS A 300 2.74 1.21 27.90
CA HIS A 300 2.60 0.73 29.27
C HIS A 300 1.23 0.10 29.54
N ALA A 301 0.18 0.58 28.90
CA ALA A 301 -1.16 0.00 29.01
C ALA A 301 -1.32 -1.39 28.36
N GLN A 302 -0.35 -1.85 27.56
CA GLN A 302 -0.37 -3.15 26.88
C GLN A 302 0.44 -4.24 27.62
N ARG A 303 0.94 -3.93 28.81
CA ARG A 303 1.68 -4.85 29.68
C ARG A 303 0.77 -5.44 30.74
#